data_AF-A0A7J8FR40-F1
#
_entry.id   AF-A0A7J8FR40-F1
#
_cell.length_a   1.000
_cell.length_b   1.000
_cell.length_c   1.000
_cell.angle_alpha   90.00
_cell.angle_beta   90.00
_cell.angle_gamma   90.00
#
_symmetry.space_group_name_H-M   'P 1'
#
loop_
_entity.id
_entity.type
_entity.pdbx_description
1 polymer ?
#
loop_
_entity_poly.entity_id
_entity_poly.type
_entity_poly.pdbx_seq_one_letter_code
_entity_poly.pdbx_strand_id
1 'polypeptide(L)'
;MEMPFREARPEDCAGLVPPDDSAAHKEDLSSKIKEQKIVVDELSNLKKNRKVYRQQQNSNIFFLADRTEMLSESKNTLDELKKEYQEIENSEKTKIKK
;
A
#
# COMPACT_ATOMS: atom_id res chain seq x y z
N MET A 1 18.06 51.64 -16.27
CA MET A 1 16.61 51.33 -16.18
C MET A 1 16.43 50.61 -14.85
N GLU A 2 16.19 51.39 -13.79
CA GLU A 2 15.99 50.86 -12.43
C GLU A 2 14.53 50.44 -12.27
N MET A 3 14.30 49.28 -11.64
CA MET A 3 12.98 48.80 -11.27
C MET A 3 12.75 49.11 -9.78
N PRO A 4 11.61 49.71 -9.40
CA PRO A 4 11.34 50.08 -8.01
C PRO A 4 10.88 48.89 -7.18
N PHE A 5 11.35 48.85 -5.93
CA PHE A 5 10.87 47.98 -4.86
C PHE A 5 9.36 48.20 -4.62
N ARG A 6 8.58 47.12 -4.55
CA ARG A 6 7.18 47.13 -4.09
C ARG A 6 6.97 46.06 -3.01
N GLU A 7 6.92 46.56 -1.78
CA GLU A 7 6.09 46.19 -0.62
C GLU A 7 5.69 44.72 -0.36
N ALA A 8 5.97 44.34 0.88
CA ALA A 8 5.45 43.18 1.59
C ALA A 8 3.92 43.10 1.60
N ARG A 9 3.41 41.88 1.39
CA ARG A 9 2.06 41.44 1.79
C ARG A 9 2.22 40.15 2.60
N PRO A 10 1.87 40.13 3.90
CA PRO A 10 1.79 38.92 4.68
C PRO A 10 0.33 38.47 4.68
N GLU A 11 -0.02 37.36 4.02
CA GLU A 11 -1.33 36.73 4.25
C GLU A 11 -1.18 35.22 3.99
N ASP A 12 -1.17 34.49 5.10
CA ASP A 12 -1.72 33.15 5.31
C ASP A 12 -2.05 32.36 4.05
N CYS A 13 -1.08 31.58 3.56
CA CYS A 13 -1.42 30.33 2.91
C CYS A 13 -1.09 29.24 3.92
N ALA A 14 -2.17 28.74 4.53
CA ALA A 14 -2.21 27.65 5.50
C ALA A 14 -1.03 26.70 5.32
N GLY A 15 -0.30 26.46 6.42
CA GLY A 15 0.64 25.37 6.48
C GLY A 15 -0.04 24.13 5.91
N LEU A 16 0.44 23.69 4.76
CA LEU A 16 0.24 22.34 4.29
C LEU A 16 0.91 21.49 5.35
N VAL A 17 0.16 21.15 6.40
CA VAL A 17 0.48 20.05 7.28
C VAL A 17 0.64 18.88 6.31
N PRO A 18 1.85 18.30 6.20
CA PRO A 18 2.00 17.08 5.42
C PRO A 18 0.93 16.12 5.95
N PRO A 19 0.17 15.43 5.08
CA PRO A 19 -0.66 14.34 5.57
C PRO A 19 0.23 13.50 6.48
N ASP A 20 -0.24 13.16 7.69
CA ASP A 20 0.47 12.24 8.57
C ASP A 20 0.84 11.03 7.70
N ASP A 21 2.12 10.92 7.30
CA ASP A 21 2.56 9.92 6.33
C ASP A 21 2.20 8.50 6.81
N SER A 22 2.05 8.33 8.13
CA SER A 22 1.57 7.10 8.76
C SER A 22 0.11 6.77 8.43
N ALA A 23 -0.78 7.76 8.36
CA ALA A 23 -2.19 7.54 8.05
C ALA A 23 -2.38 7.11 6.58
N ALA A 24 -1.70 7.79 5.65
CA ALA A 24 -1.69 7.42 4.23
C ALA A 24 -1.10 6.01 4.02
N HIS A 25 0.04 5.73 4.67
CA HIS A 25 0.67 4.41 4.60
C HIS A 25 -0.22 3.28 5.16
N LYS A 26 -0.94 3.55 6.25
CA LYS A 26 -1.87 2.60 6.86
C LYS A 26 -3.08 2.32 5.98
N GLU A 27 -3.63 3.35 5.32
CA GLU A 27 -4.70 3.19 4.35
C GLU A 27 -4.27 2.36 3.14
N ASP A 28 -3.08 2.63 2.60
CA ASP A 28 -2.48 1.86 1.51
C ASP A 28 -2.31 0.38 1.88
N LEU A 29 -1.75 0.10 3.07
CA LEU A 29 -1.64 -1.27 3.57
C LEU A 29 -3.00 -1.92 3.75
N SER A 30 -4.00 -1.19 4.26
CA SER A 30 -5.35 -1.73 4.43
C SER A 30 -5.97 -2.13 3.09
N SER A 31 -5.70 -1.37 2.04
CA SER A 31 -6.18 -1.63 0.68
C SER A 31 -5.47 -2.85 0.10
N LYS A 32 -4.13 -2.91 0.21
CA LYS A 32 -3.34 -4.09 -0.20
C LYS A 32 -3.78 -5.36 0.51
N ILE A 33 -4.08 -5.31 1.81
CA ILE A 33 -4.58 -6.47 2.58
C ILE A 33 -5.92 -6.96 2.03
N LYS A 34 -6.84 -6.04 1.69
CA LYS A 34 -8.15 -6.40 1.12
C LYS A 34 -7.99 -7.04 -0.25
N GLU A 35 -7.19 -6.45 -1.13
CA GLU A 35 -6.89 -6.99 -2.45
C GLU A 35 -6.24 -8.37 -2.36
N GLN A 36 -5.22 -8.51 -1.50
CA GLN A 36 -4.51 -9.77 -1.31
C GLN A 36 -5.44 -10.87 -0.76
N LYS A 37 -6.39 -10.51 0.11
CA LYS A 37 -7.41 -11.45 0.59
C LYS A 37 -8.32 -11.94 -0.54
N ILE A 38 -8.70 -11.07 -1.47
CA ILE A 38 -9.49 -11.44 -2.65
C ILE A 38 -8.68 -12.41 -3.52
N VAL A 39 -7.40 -12.12 -3.78
CA VAL A 39 -6.52 -13.01 -4.55
C VAL A 39 -6.44 -14.41 -3.93
N VAL A 40 -6.28 -14.50 -2.60
CA VAL A 40 -6.27 -15.80 -1.89
C VAL A 40 -7.60 -16.54 -2.05
N ASP A 41 -8.73 -15.86 -1.94
CA ASP A 41 -10.06 -16.47 -2.12
C ASP A 41 -10.29 -16.94 -3.56
N GLU A 42 -9.96 -16.11 -4.54
CA GLU A 42 -10.07 -16.44 -5.96
C GLU A 42 -9.19 -17.64 -6.33
N LEU A 43 -7.93 -17.68 -5.88
CA LEU A 43 -7.02 -18.81 -6.11
C LEU A 43 -7.48 -20.09 -5.40
N SER A 44 -8.12 -19.97 -4.24
CA SER A 44 -8.66 -21.11 -3.49
C SER A 44 -9.91 -21.68 -4.18
N ASN A 45 -10.78 -20.81 -4.68
CA ASN A 45 -12.03 -21.17 -5.36
C ASN A 45 -11.83 -21.52 -6.85
N LEU A 46 -10.63 -21.31 -7.39
CA LEU A 46 -10.30 -21.65 -8.78
C LEU A 46 -10.48 -23.15 -9.05
N LYS A 47 -11.00 -23.52 -10.23
CA LYS A 47 -11.09 -24.94 -10.62
C LYS A 47 -9.69 -25.55 -10.84
N LYS A 48 -9.51 -26.84 -10.48
CA LYS A 48 -8.21 -27.53 -10.48
C LYS A 48 -7.43 -27.49 -11.81
N ASN A 49 -8.13 -27.43 -12.95
CA ASN A 49 -7.50 -27.48 -14.28
C ASN A 49 -7.32 -26.12 -14.95
N ARG A 50 -7.54 -25.02 -14.22
CA ARG A 50 -7.35 -23.66 -14.75
C ARG A 50 -5.90 -23.23 -14.58
N LYS A 51 -5.36 -22.58 -15.61
CA LYS A 51 -4.01 -22.03 -15.60
C LYS A 51 -4.01 -20.71 -14.84
N VAL A 52 -3.00 -20.52 -14.01
CA VAL A 52 -2.71 -19.26 -13.32
C VAL A 52 -1.54 -18.59 -14.02
N TYR A 53 -1.65 -17.29 -14.26
CA TYR A 53 -0.60 -16.52 -14.88
C TYR A 53 -0.22 -15.35 -13.95
N ARG A 54 1.08 -15.16 -13.73
CA ARG A 54 1.61 -14.02 -12.98
C ARG A 54 2.12 -12.95 -13.93
N GLN A 55 1.74 -11.71 -13.69
CA GLN A 55 2.24 -10.57 -14.45
C GLN A 55 3.64 -10.18 -13.97
N GLN A 56 4.54 -9.88 -14.90
CA GLN A 56 5.82 -9.29 -14.59
C GLN A 56 5.66 -7.82 -14.18
N GLN A 57 6.39 -7.37 -13.16
CA GLN A 57 6.34 -5.97 -12.71
C GLN A 57 6.70 -5.00 -13.85
N ASN A 58 5.97 -3.88 -13.91
CA ASN A 58 6.16 -2.81 -14.90
C ASN A 58 6.07 -3.27 -16.37
N SER A 59 5.38 -4.39 -16.62
CA SER A 59 5.23 -4.98 -17.94
C SER A 59 3.86 -5.64 -18.09
N ASN A 60 3.45 -5.87 -19.33
CA ASN A 60 2.20 -6.60 -19.65
C ASN A 60 2.48 -8.05 -20.05
N ILE A 61 3.62 -8.60 -19.63
CA ILE A 61 4.01 -9.98 -19.89
C ILE A 61 3.52 -10.86 -18.74
N PHE A 62 2.95 -12.01 -19.08
CA PHE A 62 2.39 -12.97 -18.14
C PHE A 62 3.08 -14.32 -18.26
N PHE A 63 3.53 -14.86 -17.13
CA PHE A 63 4.17 -16.18 -17.05
C PHE A 63 3.24 -17.18 -16.39
N LEU A 64 3.21 -18.41 -16.93
CA LEU A 64 2.50 -19.51 -16.29
C LEU A 64 3.13 -19.78 -14.92
N ALA A 65 2.30 -19.85 -13.88
CA ALA A 65 2.71 -20.14 -12.52
C ALA A 65 1.99 -21.37 -11.98
N ASP A 66 2.61 -22.10 -11.06
CA ASP A 66 1.93 -23.18 -10.35
C ASP A 66 0.88 -22.59 -9.41
N ARG A 67 -0.32 -23.19 -9.40
CA ARG A 67 -1.42 -22.70 -8.58
C ARG A 67 -1.12 -22.82 -7.08
N THR A 68 -0.48 -23.91 -6.66
CA THR A 68 -0.22 -24.19 -5.25
C THR A 68 0.85 -23.25 -4.72
N GLU A 69 1.91 -23.06 -5.50
CA GLU A 69 2.94 -22.05 -5.25
C GLU A 69 2.30 -20.66 -5.13
N MET A 70 1.50 -20.24 -6.11
CA MET A 70 0.88 -18.91 -6.10
C MET A 70 -0.04 -18.69 -4.89
N LEU A 71 -0.80 -19.72 -4.52
CA LEU A 71 -1.66 -19.67 -3.34
C LEU A 71 -0.84 -19.57 -2.05
N SER A 72 0.29 -20.27 -1.95
CA SER A 72 1.17 -20.23 -0.78
C SER A 72 1.85 -18.88 -0.63
N GLU A 73 2.42 -18.33 -1.70
CA GLU A 73 2.99 -16.99 -1.76
C GLU A 73 1.94 -15.94 -1.39
N SER A 74 0.73 -16.05 -1.95
CA SER A 74 -0.35 -15.11 -1.68
C SER A 74 -0.78 -15.07 -0.22
N LYS A 75 -0.74 -16.23 0.47
CA LYS A 75 -1.00 -16.31 1.91
C LYS A 75 0.13 -15.70 2.73
N ASN A 76 1.38 -15.99 2.38
CA ASN A 76 2.54 -15.42 3.06
C ASN A 76 2.54 -13.89 2.95
N THR A 77 2.31 -13.33 1.76
CA THR A 77 2.20 -11.87 1.57
C THR A 77 1.06 -11.28 2.39
N LEU A 78 -0.08 -11.95 2.48
CA LEU A 78 -1.20 -11.48 3.30
C LEU A 78 -0.82 -11.42 4.80
N ASP A 79 -0.08 -12.42 5.29
CA ASP A 79 0.35 -12.48 6.68
C ASP A 79 1.43 -11.42 7.00
N GLU A 80 2.36 -11.19 6.08
CA GLU A 80 3.35 -10.11 6.16
C GLU A 80 2.69 -8.72 6.21
N LEU A 81 1.74 -8.44 5.30
CA LEU A 81 1.03 -7.16 5.26
C LEU A 81 0.22 -6.92 6.55
N LYS A 82 -0.43 -7.96 7.09
CA LYS A 82 -1.16 -7.85 8.37
C LYS A 82 -0.22 -7.55 9.53
N LYS A 83 0.96 -8.19 9.55
CA LYS A 83 1.97 -7.97 10.57
C LYS A 83 2.48 -6.52 10.52
N GLU A 84 2.81 -6.01 9.33
CA GLU A 84 3.24 -4.64 9.14
C GLU A 84 2.17 -3.62 9.58
N TYR A 85 0.92 -3.85 9.20
CA TYR A 85 -0.20 -3.01 9.63
C TYR A 85 -0.33 -2.96 11.17
N GLN A 86 -0.17 -4.11 11.84
CA GLN A 86 -0.21 -4.19 13.30
C GLN A 86 1.00 -3.50 13.96
N GLU A 87 2.19 -3.60 13.37
CA GLU A 87 3.40 -2.93 13.85
C GLU A 87 3.24 -1.40 13.80
N ILE A 88 2.66 -0.86 12.71
CA ILE A 88 2.35 0.56 12.59
C ILE A 88 1.37 0.98 13.68
N GLU A 89 0.27 0.24 13.86
CA GLU A 89 -0.72 0.53 14.90
C GLU A 89 -0.11 0.52 16.32
N ASN A 90 0.79 -0.41 16.60
CA ASN A 90 1.49 -0.48 17.89
C ASN A 90 2.51 0.67 18.07
N SER A 91 3.17 1.07 16.99
CA SER A 91 4.11 2.20 16.99
C SER A 91 3.39 3.55 17.20
N GLU A 92 2.17 3.70 16.69
CA GLU A 92 1.31 4.87 16.94
C GLU A 92 0.91 4.95 18.42
N LYS A 93 0.46 3.83 18.99
CA LYS A 93 0.06 3.74 20.42
C LYS A 93 1.21 4.03 21.39
N THR A 94 2.45 3.72 21.02
CA THR A 94 3.63 3.96 21.87
C THR A 94 4.14 5.39 21.81
N LYS A 95 3.90 6.12 20.70
CA LYS A 95 4.23 7.55 20.57
C LYS A 95 3.29 8.45 21.38
N ILE A 96 2.04 8.04 21.59
CA ILE A 96 1.02 8.81 22.33
C ILE A 96 1.26 8.79 23.87
N LYS A 97 2.11 7.88 24.36
CA LYS A 97 2.32 7.64 25.80
C LYS A 97 3.60 8.29 26.37
N LYS A 98 4.22 9.21 25.63
CA LYS A 98 5.43 9.94 26.05
C LYS A 98 5.17 11.43 26.22
#